data_AF-A0A940AXZ7-F1
#
_entry.id   AF-A0A940AXZ7-F1
#
_cell.length_a   1.000
_cell.length_b   1.000
_cell.length_c   1.000
_cell.angle_alpha   90.00
_cell.angle_beta   90.00
_cell.angle_gamma   90.00
#
_symmetry.space_group_name_H-M   'P 1'
#
loop_
_entity.id
_entity.type
_entity.pdbx_description
1 polymer ?
#
loop_
_entity_poly.entity_id
_entity_poly.type
_entity_poly.pdbx_seq_one_letter_code
_entity_poly.pdbx_strand_id
1 'polypeptide(L)' 'MSDKEYLEFTESLDKGLLLAEKRMLQEKALHDESVVVCDKDGNIKRIPAKQVIAENPIFQ' A
#
# COMPACT_ATOMS: atom_id res chain seq x y z
N MET A 1 15.77 8.17 -23.19
CA MET A 1 15.53 8.69 -21.83
C MET A 1 16.88 8.92 -21.19
N SER A 2 17.06 10.08 -20.57
CA SER A 2 18.19 10.32 -19.68
C SER A 2 17.97 9.65 -18.33
N ASP A 3 19.04 9.37 -17.59
CA ASP A 3 18.95 8.78 -16.24
C ASP A 3 18.09 9.63 -15.29
N LYS A 4 18.07 10.95 -15.50
CA LYS A 4 17.24 11.89 -14.73
C LYS A 4 15.75 11.70 -14.99
N GLU A 5 15.35 11.61 -16.26
CA GLU A 5 13.94 11.39 -16.64
C GLU A 5 13.44 10.02 -16.15
N TYR A 6 14.31 9.01 -16.17
CA TYR A 6 14.00 7.69 -15.63
C TYR A 6 13.72 7.75 -14.12
N LEU A 7 14.60 8.43 -13.37
CA LEU A 7 14.46 8.58 -11.93
C LEU A 7 13.16 9.31 -11.56
N GLU A 8 12.91 10.46 -12.21
CA GLU A 8 11.68 11.25 -12.00
C GLU A 8 10.42 10.45 -12.32
N PHE A 9 10.44 9.64 -13.38
CA PHE A 9 9.34 8.76 -13.72
C PHE A 9 9.11 7.69 -12.65
N THR A 10 10.16 6.99 -12.20
CA THR A 10 10.03 5.96 -11.16
C THR A 10 9.51 6.53 -9.84
N GLU A 11 9.99 7.70 -9.41
CA GLU A 11 9.48 8.35 -8.21
C GLU A 11 8.00 8.73 -8.33
N SER A 12 7.57 9.17 -9.53
CA SER A 12 6.17 9.52 -9.75
C SER A 12 5.25 8.30 -9.66
N LEU A 13 5.72 7.15 -10.17
CA LEU A 13 5.00 5.88 -10.07
C LEU A 13 4.90 5.40 -8.63
N ASP A 14 6.00 5.43 -7.87
CA ASP A 14 6.02 5.02 -6.47
C ASP A 14 5.07 5.87 -5.62
N LYS A 15 5.09 7.19 -5.82
CA LYS A 15 4.17 8.13 -5.15
C LYS A 15 2.71 7.84 -5.52
N GLY A 16 2.43 7.57 -6.80
CA GLY A 16 1.08 7.24 -7.27
C GLY A 16 0.56 5.93 -6.70
N LEU A 17 1.41 4.91 -6.66
CA LEU A 17 1.08 3.58 -6.13
C LEU A 17 0.78 3.65 -4.63
N LEU A 18 1.64 4.32 -3.86
CA LEU A 18 1.49 4.51 -2.43
C LEU A 18 0.19 5.26 -2.10
N LEU A 19 -0.16 6.28 -2.90
CA LEU A 19 -1.41 7.02 -2.75
C LEU A 19 -2.64 6.14 -3.04
N ALA A 20 -2.59 5.31 -4.09
CA ALA A 20 -3.67 4.40 -4.44
C ALA A 20 -3.88 3.34 -3.36
N GLU A 21 -2.80 2.76 -2.86
CA GLU A 21 -2.82 1.76 -1.79
C GLU A 21 -3.38 2.33 -0.48
N LYS A 22 -2.94 3.55 -0.10
CA LYS A 22 -3.48 4.26 1.07
C LYS A 22 -4.99 4.45 0.96
N ARG A 23 -5.48 4.94 -0.18
CA ARG A 23 -6.93 5.16 -0.40
C ARG A 23 -7.71 3.85 -0.35
N MET A 24 -7.21 2.79 -0.99
CA MET A 24 -7.83 1.48 -0.95
C MET A 24 -7.94 0.97 0.49
N LEU A 25 -6.87 1.05 1.27
CA LEU A 25 -6.86 0.59 2.67
C LEU A 25 -7.83 1.39 3.53
N GLN A 26 -7.89 2.72 3.36
CA GLN A 26 -8.80 3.58 4.10
C GLN A 26 -10.27 3.23 3.81
N GLU A 27 -10.66 3.09 2.53
CA GLU A 27 -12.02 2.69 2.15
C GLU A 27 -12.39 1.31 2.72
N LYS A 28 -11.48 0.34 2.58
CA LYS A 28 -11.68 -1.00 3.16
C LYS A 28 -11.81 -0.96 4.68
N ALA A 29 -11.04 -0.11 5.34
CA ALA A 29 -11.11 0.06 6.79
C ALA A 29 -12.44 0.70 7.21
N LEU A 30 -12.98 1.66 6.45
CA LEU A 30 -14.30 2.24 6.71
C LEU A 30 -15.43 1.21 6.60
N HIS A 31 -15.29 0.23 5.71
CA HIS A 31 -16.26 -0.84 5.49
C HIS A 31 -16.01 -2.12 6.32
N ASP A 32 -15.08 -2.08 7.30
CA ASP A 32 -14.67 -3.25 8.08
C ASP A 32 -14.22 -4.45 7.22
N GLU A 33 -13.71 -4.16 6.02
CA GLU A 33 -13.18 -5.15 5.10
C GLU A 33 -11.76 -5.59 5.48
N SER A 34 -11.41 -6.77 5.01
CA SER A 34 -10.07 -7.34 5.14
C SER A 34 -9.32 -7.30 3.82
N VAL A 35 -8.00 -7.24 3.92
CA VAL A 35 -7.06 -7.37 2.82
C VAL A 35 -6.28 -8.67 2.95
N VAL A 36 -5.84 -9.20 1.81
CA VAL A 36 -4.98 -10.37 1.75
C VAL A 36 -3.55 -9.87 1.61
N VAL A 37 -2.70 -10.25 2.55
CA VAL A 37 -1.27 -9.92 2.53
C VAL A 37 -0.44 -11.20 2.52
N CYS A 38 0.73 -11.10 1.92
CA CYS A 38 1.76 -12.12 2.02
C CYS A 38 2.72 -11.72 3.13
N ASP A 39 2.94 -12.58 4.12
CA ASP A 39 3.95 -12.32 5.13
C ASP A 39 5.37 -12.57 4.60
N LYS A 40 6.38 -12.24 5.41
CA LYS A 40 7.79 -12.37 5.03
C LYS A 40 8.22 -13.83 4.76
N ASP A 41 7.45 -14.78 5.28
CA ASP A 41 7.69 -16.22 5.10
C ASP A 41 6.92 -16.78 3.89
N GLY A 42 6.21 -15.93 3.15
CA GLY A 42 5.44 -16.31 1.96
C GLY A 42 4.04 -16.84 2.27
N ASN A 43 3.57 -16.77 3.52
CA ASN A 43 2.23 -17.22 3.87
C ASN A 43 1.19 -16.15 3.58
N ILE A 44 0.11 -16.58 2.93
CA ILE A 44 -1.03 -15.73 2.62
C ILE A 44 -1.93 -15.62 3.87
N LYS A 45 -2.10 -14.41 4.37
CA LYS A 45 -2.96 -14.10 5.53
C LYS A 45 -4.00 -13.07 5.16
N ARG A 46 -5.20 -13.22 5.74
CA ARG A 46 -6.28 -12.25 5.59
C ARG A 46 -6.36 -11.43 6.87
N ILE A 47 -6.06 -10.14 6.78
CA ILE A 47 -6.01 -9.23 7.93
C ILE A 47 -6.98 -8.06 7.74
N PRO A 48 -7.61 -7.56 8.81
CA PRO A 48 -8.48 -6.38 8.73
C PRO A 48 -7.71 -5.17 8.20
N ALA A 49 -8.31 -4.39 7.29
CA ALA A 49 -7.65 -3.20 6.73
C ALA A 49 -7.29 -2.17 7.82
N LYS A 50 -8.11 -2.05 8.87
CA LYS A 50 -7.83 -1.23 10.07
C LYS A 50 -6.51 -1.63 10.75
N GLN A 51 -6.23 -2.93 10.84
CA GLN A 51 -5.00 -3.44 11.46
C GLN A 51 -3.78 -3.11 10.59
N VAL A 52 -3.91 -3.21 9.27
CA VAL A 52 -2.81 -2.85 8.33
C VAL A 52 -2.41 -1.39 8.45
N ILE A 53 -3.39 -0.49 8.57
CA ILE A 53 -3.14 0.94 8.76
C ILE A 53 -2.48 1.21 10.11
N ALA A 54 -2.89 0.50 11.17
CA ALA A 54 -2.28 0.64 12.49
C ALA A 54 -0.82 0.17 12.53
N GLU A 55 -0.50 -0.92 11.83
CA GLU A 55 0.84 -1.52 11.80
C GLU A 55 1.81 -0.79 10.87
N ASN A 56 1.32 -0.02 9.89
CA ASN A 56 2.15 0.67 8.91
C ASN A 56 1.88 2.20 8.88
N PRO A 57 2.77 3.02 9.48
CA PRO A 57 2.59 4.47 9.61
C PRO A 57 2.41 5.23 8.29
N ILE A 58 2.85 4.64 7.18
CA ILE A 58 2.73 5.22 5.84
C ILE A 58 1.25 5.35 5.41
N PHE A 59 0.38 4.50 5.96
CA PHE A 59 -1.05 4.46 5.63
C PHE A 59 -1.95 5.18 6.63
N GLN A 60 -1.41 5.66 7.76
CA GLN A 60 -2.09 6.60 8.67
C GLN A 60 -2.24 7.96 7.98
#